data_AF-A0A353YB51-F1
#
_entry.id   AF-A0A353YB51-F1
#
_cell.length_a   1.000
_cell.length_b   1.000
_cell.length_c   1.000
_cell.angle_alpha   90.00
_cell.angle_beta   90.00
_cell.angle_gamma   90.00
#
_symmetry.space_group_name_H-M   'P 1'
#
loop_
_entity.id
_entity.type
_entity.pdbx_description
1 polymer ?
#
loop_
_entity_poly.entity_id
_entity_poly.type
_entity_poly.pdbx_seq_one_letter_code
_entity_poly.pdbx_strand_id
1 'polypeptide(L)'
;RLQVEHPVTEAITGLDLVEWQLRVASGEPLPLKQEQLQIRGHAIEARICAENPDKQFLPATGTLQVCRWPEHVEFQAPSPMVGEGWG
;
A
#
# COMPACT_ATOMS: atom_id res chain seq x y z
N ARG A 1 -0.97 -3.64 13.72
CA ARG A 1 -0.68 -2.34 13.08
C ARG A 1 -0.22 -2.59 11.65
N LEU A 2 -0.68 -1.79 10.70
CA LEU A 2 -0.23 -1.91 9.30
C LEU A 2 1.27 -1.56 9.19
N GLN A 3 2.01 -2.25 8.32
CA GLN A 3 3.41 -1.92 8.03
C GLN A 3 3.49 -0.99 6.81
N VAL A 4 4.63 -0.32 6.60
CA VAL A 4 4.78 0.61 5.47
C VAL A 4 4.67 -0.14 4.14
N GLU A 5 5.22 -1.34 4.09
CA GLU A 5 5.30 -2.22 2.91
C GLU A 5 4.01 -2.95 2.54
N HIS A 6 2.87 -2.65 3.18
CA HIS A 6 1.58 -3.27 2.87
C HIS A 6 1.14 -3.14 1.39
N PRO A 7 1.46 -2.07 0.64
CA PRO A 7 1.04 -1.96 -0.76
C PRO A 7 1.56 -3.10 -1.64
N VAL A 8 2.70 -3.72 -1.31
CA VAL A 8 3.19 -4.90 -2.02
C VAL A 8 2.21 -6.08 -1.91
N THR A 9 1.61 -6.26 -0.74
CA THR A 9 0.62 -7.32 -0.51
C THR A 9 -0.70 -6.99 -1.21
N GLU A 10 -1.14 -5.74 -1.14
CA GLU A 10 -2.36 -5.26 -1.81
C GLU A 10 -2.24 -5.39 -3.33
N ALA A 11 -1.09 -5.08 -3.90
CA ALA A 11 -0.83 -5.18 -5.33
C ALA A 11 -0.95 -6.61 -5.88
N ILE A 12 -0.52 -7.63 -5.12
CA ILE A 12 -0.58 -9.02 -5.57
C ILE A 12 -1.87 -9.74 -5.16
N THR A 13 -2.59 -9.25 -4.14
CA THR A 13 -3.83 -9.88 -3.66
C THR A 13 -5.09 -9.18 -4.16
N GLY A 14 -4.98 -7.90 -4.57
CA GLY A 14 -6.13 -7.07 -4.90
C GLY A 14 -7.03 -6.79 -3.70
N LEU A 15 -6.45 -6.72 -2.49
CA LEU A 15 -7.17 -6.44 -1.24
C LEU A 15 -6.80 -5.04 -0.74
N ASP A 16 -7.71 -4.37 -0.05
CA ASP A 16 -7.45 -3.14 0.70
C ASP A 16 -7.37 -3.47 2.20
N LEU A 17 -6.14 -3.49 2.73
CA LEU A 17 -5.85 -3.86 4.11
C LEU A 17 -6.17 -2.72 5.08
N VAL A 18 -6.20 -1.46 4.61
CA VAL A 18 -6.63 -0.32 5.42
C VAL A 18 -8.15 -0.40 5.63
N GLU A 19 -8.91 -0.64 4.57
CA GLU A 19 -10.36 -0.85 4.64
C GLU A 19 -10.71 -2.00 5.61
N TRP A 20 -10.02 -3.13 5.50
CA TRP A 20 -10.24 -4.27 6.39
C TRP A 20 -9.95 -3.93 7.85
N GLN A 21 -8.92 -3.13 8.14
CA GLN A 21 -8.65 -2.66 9.49
C GLN A 21 -9.81 -1.81 10.04
N LEU A 22 -10.40 -0.94 9.22
CA LEU A 22 -11.55 -0.12 9.62
C LEU A 22 -12.80 -0.97 9.88
N ARG A 23 -13.10 -1.95 9.02
CA ARG A 23 -14.23 -2.88 9.20
C ARG A 23 -14.11 -3.68 10.49
N VAL A 24 -12.94 -4.30 10.70
CA VAL A 24 -12.67 -5.09 11.92
C VAL A 24 -12.72 -4.21 13.16
N ALA A 25 -12.20 -2.98 13.10
CA ALA A 25 -12.32 -2.02 14.20
C ALA A 25 -13.78 -1.62 14.50
N SER A 26 -14.66 -1.71 13.50
CA SER A 26 -16.10 -1.48 13.64
C SER A 26 -16.88 -2.72 14.13
N GLY A 27 -16.19 -3.83 14.42
CA GLY A 27 -16.79 -5.08 14.91
C GLY A 27 -17.26 -6.03 13.81
N GLU A 28 -17.00 -5.72 12.54
CA GLU A 28 -17.31 -6.62 11.43
C GLU A 28 -16.31 -7.81 11.37
N PRO A 29 -16.73 -8.98 10.87
CA PRO A 29 -15.81 -10.08 10.61
C PRO A 29 -14.85 -9.77 9.45
N LEU A 30 -13.79 -10.56 9.33
CA LEU A 30 -12.90 -10.48 8.17
C LEU A 30 -13.68 -10.77 6.87
N PRO A 31 -13.50 -9.99 5.80
CA PRO A 31 -14.26 -10.15 4.56
C PRO A 31 -13.99 -11.47 3.80
N LEU A 32 -12.85 -12.12 4.04
CA LEU A 32 -12.47 -13.37 3.37
C LEU A 32 -11.87 -14.39 4.34
N LYS A 33 -12.08 -15.66 4.02
CA LYS A 33 -11.38 -16.82 4.61
C LYS A 33 -10.04 -17.05 3.90
N GLN A 34 -9.12 -17.73 4.59
CA GLN A 34 -7.78 -18.04 4.08
C GLN A 34 -7.79 -18.73 2.71
N GLU A 35 -8.68 -19.71 2.52
CA GLU A 35 -8.83 -20.48 1.27
C GLU A 35 -9.37 -19.67 0.08
N GLN A 36 -9.90 -18.47 0.33
CA GLN A 36 -10.40 -17.57 -0.71
C GLN A 36 -9.33 -16.59 -1.20
N LEU A 37 -8.15 -16.55 -0.56
CA LEU A 37 -7.05 -15.69 -0.98
C LEU A 37 -6.50 -16.13 -2.33
N GLN A 38 -6.31 -15.16 -3.22
CA GLN A 38 -5.65 -15.37 -4.51
C GLN A 38 -4.44 -14.45 -4.59
N ILE A 39 -3.29 -15.01 -4.98
CA ILE A 39 -2.05 -14.26 -5.21
C ILE A 39 -1.80 -14.22 -6.71
N ARG A 40 -1.62 -13.02 -7.26
CA ARG A 40 -1.43 -12.76 -8.69
C ARG A 40 -0.17 -11.93 -8.90
N GLY A 41 0.78 -12.52 -9.62
CA GLY A 41 2.02 -11.84 -10.00
C GLY A 41 2.96 -11.58 -8.83
N HIS A 42 3.79 -10.56 -8.99
CA HIS A 42 4.81 -10.14 -8.04
C HIS A 42 4.84 -8.62 -7.94
N ALA A 43 5.13 -8.09 -6.76
CA ALA A 43 5.30 -6.67 -6.54
C ALA A 43 6.57 -6.42 -5.73
N ILE A 44 7.16 -5.23 -5.93
CA ILE A 44 8.34 -4.74 -5.20
C ILE A 44 8.04 -3.30 -4.82
N GLU A 45 8.41 -2.91 -3.60
CA GLU A 45 8.40 -1.53 -3.16
C GLU A 45 9.83 -0.99 -3.07
N ALA A 46 10.03 0.22 -3.57
CA ALA A 46 11.25 0.99 -3.35
C ALA A 46 10.88 2.33 -2.72
N ARG A 47 11.63 2.71 -1.68
CA ARG A 47 11.44 3.98 -0.98
C ARG A 47 12.54 4.94 -1.39
N ILE A 48 12.14 6.09 -1.93
CA ILE A 48 13.07 7.16 -2.27
C ILE A 48 13.26 8.05 -1.05
N CYS A 49 14.45 7.99 -0.46
CA CYS A 49 14.82 8.78 0.71
C CYS A 49 15.79 9.90 0.32
N ALA A 50 15.72 11.02 1.03
CA ALA A 50 16.73 12.08 0.93
C ALA A 50 17.99 11.69 1.71
N GLU A 51 18.62 10.57 1.38
CA GLU A 51 19.86 10.07 1.98
C GLU A 51 20.99 10.18 0.97
N ASN A 52 22.18 10.59 1.42
CA ASN A 52 23.33 10.74 0.53
C ASN A 52 24.24 9.50 0.60
N PRO A 53 24.30 8.65 -0.44
CA PRO A 53 25.09 7.41 -0.41
C PRO A 53 26.60 7.67 -0.28
N ASP A 54 27.11 8.76 -0.88
CA ASP A 54 28.53 9.15 -0.79
C ASP A 54 28.92 9.65 0.61
N LYS A 55 27.91 10.02 1.43
CA LYS A 55 28.07 10.45 2.81
C LYS A 55 27.46 9.45 3.79
N GLN A 56 27.68 8.15 3.55
CA GLN A 56 27.25 7.07 4.46
C GLN A 56 25.74 7.07 4.73
N PHE A 57 24.92 7.42 3.74
CA PHE A 57 23.46 7.53 3.84
C PHE A 57 22.98 8.53 4.89
N LEU A 58 23.78 9.55 5.21
CA LEU A 58 23.32 10.63 6.07
C LEU A 58 22.11 11.37 5.42
N PRO A 59 21.11 11.78 6.22
CA PRO A 59 20.01 12.57 5.71
C PRO A 59 20.50 13.89 5.09
N ALA A 60 20.09 14.13 3.85
CA ALA A 60 20.28 15.38 3.14
C ALA A 60 19.17 16.37 3.52
N THR A 61 19.56 17.62 3.76
CA THR A 61 18.64 18.73 4.07
C THR A 61 18.77 19.84 3.04
N GLY A 62 17.74 20.68 2.92
CA GLY A 62 17.70 21.79 1.96
C GLY A 62 16.40 21.83 1.17
N THR A 63 16.36 22.66 0.11
CA THR A 63 15.18 22.83 -0.74
C THR A 63 15.27 21.95 -1.98
N LEU A 64 14.20 21.18 -2.27
CA LEU A 64 14.07 20.42 -3.51
C LEU A 64 13.78 21.37 -4.68
N GLN A 65 14.80 21.70 -5.46
CA GLN A 65 14.69 22.64 -6.58
C GLN A 65 13.99 22.04 -7.81
N VAL A 66 14.14 20.73 -8.04
CA VAL A 66 13.57 20.03 -9.19
C VAL A 66 13.02 18.67 -8.72
N CYS A 67 11.78 18.38 -9.09
CA CYS A 67 11.14 17.08 -8.91
C CYS A 67 10.39 16.74 -10.19
N ARG A 68 10.74 15.63 -10.84
CA ARG A 68 10.07 15.13 -12.04
C ARG A 68 9.93 13.63 -11.93
N TRP A 69 8.71 13.15 -12.06
CA TRP A 69 8.42 11.73 -12.12
C TRP A 69 8.39 11.28 -13.58
N PRO A 70 8.84 10.04 -13.89
CA PRO A 70 8.63 9.46 -15.21
C PRO A 70 7.14 9.21 -15.46
N GLU A 71 6.76 8.93 -16.71
CA GLU A 71 5.45 8.33 -16.99
C GLU A 71 5.32 7.02 -16.18
N HIS A 72 4.18 6.85 -15.52
CA HIS A 72 3.93 5.70 -14.65
C HIS A 72 2.44 5.40 -14.59
N VAL A 73 2.12 4.19 -14.12
CA VAL A 73 0.79 3.82 -13.67
C VAL A 73 0.80 3.76 -12.15
N GLU A 74 -0.28 4.21 -11.53
CA GLU A 74 -0.45 4.16 -10.08
C GLU A 74 -1.24 2.90 -9.72
N PHE A 75 -0.82 2.20 -8.66
CA PHE A 75 -1.66 1.17 -8.07
C PHE A 75 -2.88 1.84 -7.45
N GLN A 76 -4.05 1.59 -8.03
CA GLN A 76 -5.31 1.97 -7.43
C GLN A 76 -5.80 0.79 -6.61
N ALA A 77 -5.99 1.01 -5.30
CA ALA A 77 -6.72 0.06 -4.48
C ALA A 77 -8.05 -0.29 -5.18
N PRO A 78 -8.47 -1.57 -5.14
CA PRO A 78 -9.77 -1.93 -5.70
C PRO A 78 -10.85 -1.05 -5.06
N SER A 79 -11.84 -0.63 -5.85
CA SER A 79 -12.97 0.10 -5.28
C SER A 79 -13.51 -0.68 -4.08
N PRO A 80 -13.81 0.00 -2.96
CA PRO A 80 -14.29 -0.68 -1.77
C PRO A 80 -15.45 -1.57 -2.18
N MET A 81 -15.37 -2.84 -1.80
CA MET A 81 -16.43 -3.79 -2.05
C MET A 81 -17.61 -3.35 -1.17
N VAL A 82 -18.42 -2.41 -1.66
CA VAL A 82 -19.64 -1.97 -0.99
C VAL A 82 -20.53 -3.19 -0.92
N GLY A 83 -20.52 -3.85 0.25
CA GLY A 83 -21.54 -4.82 0.56
C GLY A 83 -22.88 -4.07 0.52
N GLU A 84 -23.83 -4.59 -0.25
CA GLU A 84 -25.23 -4.19 -0.09
C GLU A 84 -25.63 -4.50 1.36
N GLY A 85 -25.59 -3.49 2.24
CA GLY A 85 -25.78 -3.74 3.66
C GLY A 85 -25.47 -2.57 4.59
N TRP A 86 -25.87 -1.35 4.22
CA TRP A 86 -26.14 -0.31 5.23
C TRP A 86 -27.67 -0.20 5.37
N GLY A 87 -28.24 -1.18 6.08
CA GLY A 87 -29.65 -1.24 6.48
C GLY A 87 -29.74 -1.82 7.88
#